data_AF-A0A2T2N3C6-F1
#
_entry.id   AF-A0A2T2N3C6-F1
#
_cell.length_a   1.000
_cell.length_b   1.000
_cell.length_c   1.000
_cell.angle_alpha   90.00
_cell.angle_beta   90.00
_cell.angle_gamma   90.00
#
_symmetry.space_group_name_H-M   'P 1'
#
loop_
_entity.id
_entity.type
_entity.pdbx_description
1 polymer ?
#
loop_
_entity_poly.entity_id
_entity_poly.type
_entity_poly.pdbx_seq_one_letter_code
_entity_poly.pdbx_strand_id
1 'polypeptide(L)'
;MKGNCHKADSGEGSRLYFEHLLREMAQHKPGPDHACNIDENAFAIEVTRRSKGVFDKQLYVNNGEWVALLACICENGTALPPSTTHAATGRAVQAS
;
A
#
# COMPACT_ATOMS: atom_id res chain seq x y z
N MET A 1 -12.14 -20.64 -20.17
CA MET A 1 -12.73 -20.42 -18.83
C MET A 1 -12.55 -18.95 -18.48
N LYS A 2 -13.62 -18.15 -18.51
CA LYS A 2 -13.57 -16.76 -18.01
C LYS A 2 -13.55 -16.86 -16.49
N GLY A 3 -12.37 -16.62 -15.91
CA GLY A 3 -12.22 -16.48 -14.47
C GLY A 3 -13.20 -15.44 -13.96
N ASN A 4 -13.77 -15.72 -12.80
CA ASN A 4 -14.69 -14.87 -12.07
C ASN A 4 -13.97 -13.54 -11.80
N CYS A 5 -14.09 -12.56 -12.71
CA CYS A 5 -13.62 -11.20 -12.44
C CYS A 5 -14.37 -10.75 -11.19
N HIS A 6 -13.64 -10.54 -10.10
CA HIS A 6 -14.17 -9.89 -8.90
C HIS A 6 -15.02 -8.70 -9.38
N LYS A 7 -16.31 -8.70 -9.02
CA LYS A 7 -17.18 -7.57 -9.34
C LYS A 7 -16.46 -6.34 -8.80
N ALA A 8 -16.01 -5.47 -9.70
CA ALA A 8 -15.51 -4.16 -9.32
C ALA A 8 -16.62 -3.47 -8.52
N ASP A 9 -16.23 -2.75 -7.47
CA ASP A 9 -17.17 -2.00 -6.65
C ASP A 9 -18.08 -1.16 -7.56
N SER A 10 -19.40 -1.33 -7.40
CA SER A 10 -20.35 -0.54 -8.17
C SER A 10 -20.22 0.93 -7.77
N GLY A 11 -20.54 1.85 -8.69
CA GLY A 11 -20.56 3.28 -8.37
C GLY A 11 -21.49 3.60 -7.20
N GLU A 12 -22.57 2.82 -7.04
CA GLU A 12 -23.47 2.91 -5.88
C GLU A 12 -22.81 2.46 -4.58
N GLY A 13 -22.02 1.38 -4.59
CA GLY A 13 -21.25 0.93 -3.43
C GLY A 13 -20.24 1.98 -2.97
N SER A 14 -19.52 2.58 -3.93
CA SER A 14 -18.60 3.70 -3.64
C SER A 14 -19.34 4.89 -3.04
N ARG A 15 -20.49 5.28 -3.60
CA ARG A 15 -21.31 6.39 -3.07
C ARG A 15 -21.73 6.13 -1.63
N LEU A 16 -22.30 4.96 -1.34
CA LEU A 16 -22.75 4.61 0.01
C LEU A 16 -21.60 4.57 1.01
N TYR A 17 -20.43 4.06 0.60
CA TYR A 17 -19.22 4.08 1.41
C TYR A 17 -18.82 5.51 1.79
N PHE A 18 -18.70 6.42 0.83
CA PHE A 18 -18.32 7.81 1.10
C PHE A 18 -19.39 8.57 1.91
N GLU A 19 -20.68 8.34 1.66
CA GLU A 19 -21.76 8.94 2.46
C GLU A 19 -21.69 8.50 3.93
N HIS A 20 -21.41 7.22 4.17
CA HIS A 20 -21.21 6.70 5.53
C HIS A 20 -19.96 7.31 6.18
N LEU A 21 -18.83 7.32 5.47
CA LEU A 21 -17.57 7.90 5.96
C LEU A 21 -17.75 9.37 6.37
N LEU A 22 -18.37 10.19 5.52
CA LEU A 22 -18.62 11.60 5.81
C LEU A 22 -19.54 11.80 7.03
N ARG A 23 -20.54 10.92 7.20
CA ARG A 23 -21.42 10.95 8.37
C ARG A 23 -20.64 10.64 9.65
N GLU A 24 -19.82 9.60 9.64
CA GLU A 24 -18.99 9.23 10.80
C GLU A 24 -18.00 10.34 11.15
N MET A 25 -17.35 10.95 10.15
CA MET A 25 -16.46 12.10 10.33
C MET A 25 -17.19 13.30 10.95
N ALA A 26 -18.42 13.59 10.52
CA ALA A 26 -19.20 14.69 11.05
C ALA A 26 -19.67 14.45 12.51
N GLN A 27 -19.98 13.20 12.87
CA GLN A 27 -20.39 12.82 14.21
C GLN A 27 -19.23 12.86 15.21
N HIS A 28 -18.09 12.29 14.83
CA HIS A 28 -16.96 12.09 15.75
C HIS A 28 -15.93 13.21 15.70
N LYS A 29 -15.91 14.03 14.63
CA LYS A 29 -15.00 15.15 14.42
C LYS A 29 -13.56 14.81 14.83
N PRO A 30 -12.95 13.77 14.21
CA PRO A 30 -11.61 13.36 14.57
C PRO A 30 -10.66 14.56 14.44
N GLY A 31 -9.86 14.79 15.49
CA GLY A 31 -8.82 15.81 15.44
C GLY A 31 -7.70 15.43 14.45
N PRO A 32 -6.80 16.37 14.12
CA PRO A 32 -5.70 16.13 13.17
C PRO A 32 -4.76 14.98 13.57
N ASP A 33 -4.71 14.65 14.86
CA ASP A 33 -3.89 13.54 15.40
C ASP A 33 -4.54 12.16 15.19
N HIS A 34 -5.80 12.13 14.75
CA HIS A 34 -6.61 10.91 14.57
C HIS A 34 -6.99 10.66 13.11
N ALA A 35 -6.54 11.51 12.18
CA ALA A 35 -6.69 11.34 10.75
C ALA A 35 -5.32 11.01 10.15
N CYS A 36 -5.22 9.86 9.49
CA CYS A 36 -4.00 9.46 8.83
C CYS A 36 -4.26 8.78 7.49
N ASN A 37 -3.40 9.05 6.52
CA ASN A 37 -3.37 8.35 5.24
C ASN A 37 -2.41 7.16 5.35
N ILE A 38 -2.89 5.97 5.06
CA ILE A 38 -2.11 4.73 5.07
C ILE A 38 -2.04 4.20 3.64
N ASP A 39 -0.85 3.84 3.20
CA ASP A 39 -0.63 3.25 1.87
C ASP A 39 0.37 2.09 1.96
N GLU A 40 0.17 1.09 1.10
CA GLU A 40 1.09 -0.03 0.95
C GLU A 40 1.92 0.16 -0.32
N ASN A 41 3.24 0.27 -0.15
CA ASN A 41 4.15 0.40 -1.28
C ASN A 41 5.14 -0.76 -1.33
N ALA A 42 5.30 -1.35 -2.51
CA ALA A 42 6.28 -2.42 -2.76
C ALA A 42 7.60 -1.84 -3.29
N PHE A 43 8.71 -2.25 -2.70
CA PHE A 43 10.06 -1.90 -3.12
C PHE A 43 10.80 -3.15 -3.61
N ALA A 44 11.38 -3.09 -4.81
CA ALA A 44 12.25 -4.15 -5.32
C ALA A 44 13.62 -4.08 -4.64
N ILE A 45 14.09 -5.20 -4.10
CA ILE A 45 15.43 -5.39 -3.56
C ILE A 45 16.31 -5.91 -4.70
N GLU A 46 16.74 -4.99 -5.57
CA GLU A 46 17.75 -5.30 -6.57
C GLU A 46 18.91 -4.31 -6.44
N VAL A 47 20.15 -4.81 -6.53
CA VAL A 47 21.33 -3.96 -6.72
C VAL A 47 21.28 -3.39 -8.12
N THR A 48 20.67 -2.22 -8.27
CA THR A 48 20.73 -1.45 -9.51
C THR A 48 22.17 -0.98 -9.71
N ARG A 49 22.98 -1.77 -10.44
CA ARG A 49 24.11 -1.17 -11.18
C ARG A 49 23.53 -0.03 -12.01
N ARG A 50 24.25 1.09 -12.11
CA ARG A 50 23.86 2.40 -12.71
C ARG A 50 23.43 2.36 -14.19
N SER A 51 22.50 1.50 -14.55
CA SER A 51 21.89 1.38 -15.87
C SER A 51 20.39 1.52 -15.65
N LYS A 52 19.78 2.54 -16.28
CA LYS A 52 18.33 2.71 -16.35
C LYS A 52 17.72 1.38 -16.80
N GLY A 53 17.13 0.63 -15.86
CA GLY A 53 16.42 -0.59 -16.16
C GLY A 53 15.13 -0.22 -16.89
N VAL A 54 14.98 -0.68 -18.13
CA VAL A 54 13.68 -0.68 -18.80
C VAL A 54 12.82 -1.69 -18.06
N PHE A 55 11.74 -1.21 -17.43
CA PHE A 55 10.79 -2.05 -16.70
C PHE A 55 9.99 -2.89 -17.69
N ASP A 56 10.44 -4.12 -17.96
CA ASP A 56 9.67 -5.12 -18.69
C ASP A 56 8.87 -5.98 -17.71
N LYS A 57 7.56 -6.08 -17.96
CA LYS A 57 6.60 -6.80 -17.10
C LYS A 57 6.89 -8.31 -17.02
N GLN A 58 7.56 -8.90 -18.01
CA GLN A 58 7.94 -10.32 -18.00
C GLN A 58 9.20 -10.60 -17.18
N LEU A 59 10.11 -9.62 -17.05
CA LEU A 59 11.32 -9.73 -16.22
C LEU A 59 10.98 -9.72 -14.72
N TYR A 60 9.99 -8.94 -14.29
CA TYR A 60 9.58 -8.84 -12.87
C TYR A 60 8.97 -10.12 -12.29
N VAL A 61 8.41 -11.01 -13.13
CA VAL A 61 7.79 -12.26 -12.67
C VAL A 61 8.85 -13.31 -12.29
N ASN A 62 10.12 -13.11 -12.68
CA ASN A 62 11.22 -14.00 -12.35
C ASN A 62 12.04 -13.46 -11.15
N ASN A 63 11.70 -13.91 -9.95
CA ASN A 63 12.62 -14.07 -8.81
C ASN A 63 13.33 -12.81 -8.23
N GLY A 64 12.82 -11.59 -8.44
CA GLY A 64 13.32 -10.43 -7.68
C GLY A 64 12.85 -10.48 -6.23
N GLU A 65 13.75 -10.30 -5.26
CA GLU A 65 13.35 -10.06 -3.86
C GLU A 65 12.64 -8.70 -3.78
N TRP A 66 11.58 -8.62 -3.00
CA TRP A 66 10.85 -7.37 -2.78
C TRP A 66 10.39 -7.29 -1.32
N VAL A 67 10.22 -6.07 -0.86
CA VAL A 67 9.69 -5.75 0.46
C VAL A 67 8.48 -4.85 0.30
N ALA A 68 7.36 -5.24 0.92
CA ALA A 68 6.20 -4.35 1.03
C ALA A 68 6.25 -3.60 2.35
N LEU A 69 6.02 -2.29 2.26
CA LEU A 69 6.00 -1.37 3.39
C LEU A 69 4.60 -0.80 3.54
N LEU A 70 4.04 -0.90 4.74
CA LEU A 70 2.90 -0.12 5.16
C LEU A 70 3.41 1.17 5.80
N ALA A 71 3.13 2.29 5.16
CA ALA A 71 3.52 3.61 5.63
C ALA A 71 2.28 4.45 5.94
N CYS A 72 2.42 5.38 6.89
CA CYS A 72 1.32 6.19 7.37
C CYS A 72 1.78 7.61 7.63
N ILE A 73 1.02 8.60 7.16
CA ILE A 73 1.23 10.02 7.46
C ILE A 73 -0.07 10.57 8.06
N CYS A 74 0.03 11.13 9.26
CA CYS A 74 -1.04 11.80 9.97
C CYS A 74 -1.21 13.24 9.48
N GLU A 75 -2.41 13.80 9.63
CA GLU A 75 -2.71 15.19 9.22
C GLU A 75 -1.85 16.23 9.93
N ASN A 76 -1.47 15.96 11.19
CA ASN A 76 -0.53 16.78 11.96
C ASN A 76 0.93 16.71 11.46
N GLY A 77 1.22 15.94 10.40
CA GLY A 77 2.55 15.78 9.82
C GLY A 77 3.44 14.73 10.49
N THR A 78 2.95 14.03 11.53
CA THR A 78 3.67 12.88 12.08
C THR A 78 3.45 11.64 11.22
N ALA A 79 4.31 10.63 11.38
CA ALA A 79 4.18 9.35 10.72
C ALA A 79 4.18 8.23 11.76
N LEU A 80 3.33 7.21 11.56
CA LEU A 80 3.48 5.99 12.33
C LEU A 80 4.75 5.26 11.85
N PRO A 81 5.46 4.54 12.74
CA PRO A 81 6.60 3.73 12.34
C PRO A 81 6.19 2.80 11.20
N PRO A 82 6.91 2.80 10.07
CA PRO A 82 6.55 1.96 8.95
C PRO A 82 6.72 0.49 9.34
N SER A 83 5.82 -0.37 8.85
CA SER A 83 5.85 -1.80 9.13
C SER A 83 5.97 -2.61 7.85
N THR A 84 6.75 -3.69 7.91
CA THR A 84 6.91 -4.61 6.78
C THR A 84 5.77 -5.63 6.79
N THR A 85 4.90 -5.60 5.78
CA THR A 85 3.75 -6.52 5.67
C THR A 85 4.13 -7.84 5.01
N HIS A 86 5.15 -7.82 4.14
CA HIS A 86 5.68 -9.01 3.48
C HIS A 86 7.19 -8.85 3.24
N ALA A 87 7.99 -9.67 3.92
CA ALA A 87 9.36 -9.95 3.50
C ALA A 87 9.29 -11.20 2.63
N ALA A 88 9.63 -11.09 1.34
CA ALA A 88 9.77 -12.28 0.51
C ALA A 88 10.73 -13.26 1.20
N THR A 89 10.34 -14.54 1.27
CA THR A 89 11.16 -15.63 1.84
C THR A 89 12.40 -15.91 0.98
N GLY A 90 13.33 -14.98 0.99
CA GLY A 90 14.74 -15.16 0.68
C GLY A 90 15.52 -14.92 1.95
N ARG A 91 16.51 -15.77 2.24
CA ARG A 91 17.27 -15.68 3.48
C ARG A 91 17.92 -14.29 3.59
N ALA A 92 17.62 -13.59 4.69
CA ALA A 92 18.28 -12.39 5.22
C ALA A 92 17.66 -11.03 4.83
N VAL A 93 16.58 -10.66 5.52
CA VAL A 93 16.37 -9.27 5.91
C VAL A 93 16.27 -9.24 7.43
N GLN A 94 17.38 -8.92 8.11
CA GLN A 94 17.37 -8.57 9.53
C GLN A 94 17.28 -7.04 9.65
N ALA A 95 16.27 -6.56 10.38
CA ALA A 95 16.22 -5.17 10.81
C ALA A 95 17.31 -4.93 11.87
N SER A 96 18.06 -3.82 11.73
CA SER A 96 19.00 -3.30 12.72
C SER A 96 18.29 -2.45 13.77
#